data_AF-A0A5E4IG86-F1
#
_entry.id   AF-A0A5E4IG86-F1
#
_cell.length_a   1.000
_cell.length_b   1.000
_cell.length_c   1.000
_cell.angle_alpha   90.00
_cell.angle_beta   90.00
_cell.angle_gamma   90.00
#
_symmetry.space_group_name_H-M   'P 1'
#
loop_
_entity.id
_entity.type
_entity.pdbx_description
1 polymer ?
#
loop_
_entity_poly.entity_id
_entity_poly.type
_entity_poly.pdbx_seq_one_letter_code
_entity_poly.pdbx_strand_id
1 'polypeptide(L)'
;MKTEEDEVQISFFRGTIPQYPNVSTKENRKHGSSSLSVRWPRYFIILLAVLVMSNATVSFALETVPAIEIIAKVQNNQPANYEGVIISGDLDLGRLNPDEVHSVISIVNSTVQNASFNEVSFEKDVSFWGTTFCNVSFNKTTFLENSYVFTGN
;
A
#
# COMPACT_ATOMS: atom_id res chain seq x y z
N MET A 1 -49.54 -0.44 5.87
CA MET A 1 -48.32 -0.34 6.70
C MET A 1 -47.23 0.20 5.79
N LYS A 2 -46.74 1.39 6.11
CA LYS A 2 -45.94 2.28 5.25
C LYS A 2 -44.50 2.24 5.80
N THR A 3 -43.53 2.01 4.93
CA THR A 3 -42.08 2.10 5.21
C THR A 3 -41.44 2.19 3.82
N GLU A 4 -41.37 3.38 3.21
CA GLU A 4 -40.29 4.37 3.31
C GLU A 4 -38.93 3.76 2.94
N GLU A 5 -38.66 3.86 1.63
CA GLU A 5 -37.39 3.74 0.95
C GLU A 5 -36.60 5.04 1.16
N ASP A 6 -35.30 4.95 1.41
CA ASP A 6 -34.38 6.09 1.29
C ASP A 6 -33.13 5.65 0.50
N GLU A 7 -33.19 5.82 -0.82
CA GLU A 7 -32.03 5.89 -1.71
C GLU A 7 -31.37 7.27 -1.57
N VAL A 8 -30.12 7.32 -1.09
CA VAL A 8 -29.34 8.55 -1.07
C VAL A 8 -28.54 8.68 -2.36
N GLN A 9 -29.11 9.41 -3.33
CA GLN A 9 -28.44 9.86 -4.55
C GLN A 9 -27.60 11.12 -4.25
N ILE A 10 -26.28 10.99 -4.29
CA ILE A 10 -25.34 12.10 -4.11
C ILE A 10 -25.28 12.92 -5.40
N SER A 11 -25.93 14.09 -5.41
CA SER A 11 -25.90 15.03 -6.53
C SER A 11 -24.79 16.07 -6.34
N PHE A 12 -23.84 16.07 -7.28
CA PHE A 12 -22.78 17.06 -7.40
C PHE A 12 -23.37 18.42 -7.83
N PHE A 13 -23.41 19.38 -6.92
CA PHE A 13 -23.82 20.75 -7.24
C PHE A 13 -22.71 21.49 -8.00
N ARG A 14 -22.97 21.78 -9.28
CA ARG A 14 -22.26 22.80 -10.06
C ARG A 14 -22.63 24.18 -9.50
N GLY A 15 -21.71 24.81 -8.78
CA GLY A 15 -21.83 26.21 -8.37
C GLY A 15 -21.64 27.16 -9.56
N THR A 16 -22.69 27.88 -9.93
CA THR A 16 -22.65 29.04 -10.81
C THR A 16 -22.15 30.27 -10.04
N ILE A 17 -21.23 31.03 -10.64
CA ILE A 17 -20.67 32.28 -10.09
C ILE A 17 -21.74 33.39 -10.21
N PRO A 18 -22.15 34.06 -9.12
CA PRO A 18 -22.94 35.29 -9.23
C PRO A 18 -22.02 36.49 -9.49
N GLN A 19 -22.32 37.24 -10.55
CA GLN A 19 -21.73 38.54 -10.87
C GLN A 19 -22.16 39.59 -9.83
N TYR A 20 -21.21 40.39 -9.34
CA TYR A 20 -21.49 41.56 -8.49
C TYR A 20 -21.80 42.80 -9.34
N PRO A 21 -22.78 43.63 -8.95
CA PRO A 21 -23.06 44.88 -9.65
C PRO A 21 -22.00 45.95 -9.36
N ASN A 22 -21.65 46.68 -10.42
CA ASN A 22 -20.73 47.80 -10.42
C ASN A 22 -21.42 49.03 -9.81
N VAL A 23 -20.93 49.54 -8.68
CA VAL A 23 -21.37 50.81 -8.10
C VAL A 23 -20.17 51.72 -7.92
N SER A 24 -20.08 52.73 -8.79
CA SER A 24 -19.24 53.89 -8.62
C SER A 24 -19.94 54.84 -7.64
N THR A 25 -19.26 55.26 -6.57
CA THR A 25 -19.61 56.52 -5.89
C THR A 25 -18.33 57.19 -5.40
N LYS A 26 -18.09 58.40 -5.91
CA LYS A 26 -17.04 59.32 -5.45
C LYS A 26 -17.46 59.90 -4.10
N GLU A 27 -16.56 59.92 -3.12
CA GLU A 27 -16.57 60.96 -2.09
C GLU A 27 -15.16 61.27 -1.58
N ASN A 28 -14.95 62.54 -1.28
CA ASN A 28 -13.68 63.24 -1.21
C ASN A 28 -13.27 63.49 0.26
N ARG A 29 -11.97 63.33 0.55
CA ARG A 29 -11.17 63.95 1.64
C ARG A 29 -11.70 63.88 3.09
N LYS A 30 -10.88 63.29 3.97
CA LYS A 30 -10.03 64.06 4.89
C LYS A 30 -8.99 63.18 5.61
N HIS A 31 -7.86 63.83 5.90
CA HIS A 31 -6.70 63.35 6.62
C HIS A 31 -7.00 62.53 7.89
N GLY A 32 -6.31 61.41 8.02
CA GLY A 32 -6.12 60.67 9.25
C GLY A 32 -5.03 59.63 9.04
N SER A 33 -3.77 60.04 9.14
CA SER A 33 -2.64 59.10 9.15
C SER A 33 -2.57 58.49 10.55
N SER A 34 -3.32 57.41 10.76
CA SER A 34 -3.12 56.50 11.88
C SER A 34 -2.27 55.34 11.37
N SER A 35 -0.96 55.42 11.63
CA SER A 35 -0.05 54.30 11.47
C SER A 35 -0.43 53.20 12.47
N LEU A 36 -1.33 52.31 12.06
CA LEU A 36 -1.60 51.07 12.77
C LEU A 36 -0.40 50.15 12.52
N SER A 37 0.59 50.21 13.41
CA SER A 37 1.66 49.23 13.45
C SER A 37 1.04 47.89 13.85
N VAL A 38 0.70 47.06 12.85
CA VAL A 38 0.29 45.68 13.08
C VAL A 38 1.51 44.94 13.63
N ARG A 39 1.60 44.88 14.96
CA ARG A 39 2.62 44.13 15.67
C ARG A 39 2.21 42.67 15.64
N TRP A 40 2.48 42.01 14.51
CA TRP A 40 2.35 40.56 14.42
C TRP A 40 3.21 39.94 15.53
N PRO A 41 2.63 39.14 16.45
CA PRO A 41 3.45 38.41 17.40
C PRO A 41 4.40 37.52 16.60
N ARG A 42 5.70 37.53 16.95
CA ARG A 42 6.78 36.84 16.22
C ARG A 42 6.48 35.38 15.87
N TYR A 43 5.60 34.75 16.65
CA TYR A 43 5.13 33.39 16.48
C TYR A 43 4.23 33.17 15.24
N PHE A 44 3.59 34.22 14.71
CA PHE A 44 2.70 34.10 13.54
C PHE A 44 3.47 33.85 12.23
N ILE A 45 4.71 34.36 12.13
CA ILE A 45 5.60 34.09 10.99
C ILE A 45 6.26 32.72 11.15
N ILE A 46 6.57 32.30 12.38
CA ILE A 46 7.18 30.98 12.65
C ILE A 46 6.16 29.86 12.37
N LEU A 47 4.88 30.05 12.69
CA LEU A 47 3.85 29.03 12.45
C LEU A 47 3.63 28.74 10.95
N LEU A 48 3.82 29.74 10.08
CA LEU A 48 3.67 29.58 8.62
C LEU A 48 4.87 28.86 7.98
N ALA A 49 6.06 28.99 8.57
CA ALA A 49 7.26 28.27 8.09
C ALA A 49 7.20 26.76 8.38
N VAL A 50 6.45 26.34 9.40
CA VAL A 50 6.32 24.91 9.76
C VAL A 50 5.30 24.19 8.88
N LEU A 51 4.36 24.89 8.23
CA LEU A 51 3.28 24.28 7.45
C LEU A 51 3.67 23.83 6.03
N VAL A 52 4.87 24.18 5.53
CA VAL A 52 5.21 24.03 4.10
C VAL A 52 5.88 22.69 3.74
N MET A 53 6.29 21.83 4.68
CA MET A 53 7.13 20.67 4.34
C MET A 53 6.67 19.32 4.90
N SER A 54 5.44 18.90 4.63
CA SER A 54 5.04 17.52 4.90
C SER A 54 4.06 16.94 3.88
N ASN A 55 4.30 17.21 2.60
CA ASN A 55 3.89 16.26 1.56
C ASN A 55 5.11 15.41 1.22
N ALA A 56 5.60 14.65 2.20
CA ALA A 56 6.45 13.51 1.86
C ALA A 56 5.52 12.52 1.13
N THR A 57 5.54 12.58 -0.20
CA THR A 57 5.05 11.46 -1.00
C THR A 57 5.90 10.27 -0.60
N VAL A 58 5.34 9.38 0.21
CA VAL A 58 5.94 8.08 0.47
C VAL A 58 5.91 7.37 -0.87
N SER A 59 7.04 7.41 -1.58
CA SER A 59 7.25 6.50 -2.70
C SER A 59 7.35 5.13 -2.05
N PHE A 60 6.27 4.35 -2.12
CA PHE A 60 6.31 2.94 -1.84
C PHE A 60 7.16 2.29 -2.93
N ALA A 61 8.48 2.42 -2.82
CA ALA A 61 9.37 1.56 -3.56
C ALA A 61 9.09 0.15 -3.03
N LEU A 62 8.46 -0.69 -3.85
CA LEU A 62 8.28 -2.10 -3.48
C LEU A 62 9.67 -2.67 -3.20
N GLU A 63 9.83 -3.21 -1.99
CA GLU A 63 11.05 -3.89 -1.61
C GLU A 63 11.24 -5.09 -2.52
N THR A 64 12.44 -5.21 -3.10
CA THR A 64 12.78 -6.34 -3.96
C THR A 64 13.63 -7.32 -3.17
N VAL A 65 13.11 -8.53 -2.99
CA VAL A 65 13.78 -9.62 -2.27
C VAL A 65 14.30 -10.64 -3.28
N PRO A 66 15.57 -11.05 -3.21
CA PRO A 66 16.09 -12.15 -4.04
C PRO A 66 15.47 -13.49 -3.64
N ALA A 67 14.98 -14.27 -4.61
CA ALA A 67 14.44 -15.61 -4.37
C ALA A 67 15.44 -16.52 -3.64
N ILE A 68 16.75 -16.33 -3.90
CA ILE A 68 17.82 -17.09 -3.23
C ILE A 68 17.83 -16.89 -1.70
N GLU A 69 17.39 -15.73 -1.18
CA GLU A 69 17.26 -15.52 0.26
C GLU A 69 16.16 -16.40 0.85
N ILE A 70 15.03 -16.50 0.15
CA ILE A 70 13.89 -17.33 0.55
C ILE A 70 14.31 -18.80 0.55
N ILE A 71 14.95 -19.23 -0.53
CA ILE A 71 15.48 -20.59 -0.68
C ILE A 71 16.46 -20.90 0.46
N ALA A 72 17.37 -19.98 0.78
CA ALA A 72 18.31 -20.14 1.89
C ALA A 72 17.62 -20.23 3.26
N LYS A 73 16.56 -19.44 3.51
CA LYS A 73 15.77 -19.56 4.76
C LYS A 73 15.11 -20.93 4.85
N VAL A 74 14.46 -21.36 3.78
CA VAL A 74 13.79 -22.67 3.70
C VAL A 74 14.79 -23.81 3.91
N GLN A 75 15.95 -23.79 3.26
CA GLN A 75 17.04 -24.78 3.43
C GLN A 75 17.53 -24.88 4.87
N ASN A 76 17.59 -23.74 5.57
CA ASN A 76 18.01 -23.69 6.96
C ASN A 76 16.86 -23.94 7.95
N ASN A 77 15.71 -24.40 7.48
CA ASN A 77 14.49 -24.61 8.26
C ASN A 77 14.00 -23.35 8.99
N GLN A 78 14.32 -22.18 8.47
CA GLN A 78 13.89 -20.89 9.00
C GLN A 78 12.57 -20.46 8.36
N PRO A 79 11.68 -19.80 9.11
CA PRO A 79 10.45 -19.27 8.54
C PRO A 79 10.75 -18.19 7.49
N ALA A 80 10.07 -18.29 6.34
CA ALA A 80 10.16 -17.34 5.25
C ALA A 80 8.88 -16.51 5.20
N ASN A 81 8.88 -15.35 5.87
CA ASN A 81 7.73 -14.44 5.95
C ASN A 81 8.02 -13.15 5.17
N TYR A 82 7.23 -12.88 4.14
CA TYR A 82 7.35 -11.71 3.28
C TYR A 82 5.98 -11.15 2.95
N GLU A 83 5.85 -9.82 2.97
CA GLU A 83 4.61 -9.12 2.69
C GLU A 83 4.85 -7.88 1.82
N GLY A 84 4.08 -7.72 0.75
CA GLY A 84 4.14 -6.52 -0.08
C GLY A 84 5.43 -6.36 -0.90
N VAL A 85 6.14 -7.46 -1.19
CA VAL A 85 7.46 -7.44 -1.84
C VAL A 85 7.40 -7.92 -3.30
N ILE A 86 8.42 -7.57 -4.07
CA ILE A 86 8.72 -8.18 -5.36
C ILE A 86 9.80 -9.23 -5.15
N ILE A 87 9.50 -10.48 -5.44
CA ILE A 87 10.49 -11.56 -5.41
C ILE A 87 11.16 -11.63 -6.78
N SER A 88 12.47 -11.37 -6.78
CA SER A 88 13.32 -11.35 -7.98
C SER A 88 14.06 -12.67 -8.15
N GLY A 89 14.15 -13.13 -9.40
CA GLY A 89 14.71 -14.44 -9.74
C GLY A 89 13.70 -15.59 -9.59
N ASP A 90 14.18 -16.81 -9.78
CA ASP A 90 13.35 -18.01 -9.78
C ASP A 90 13.22 -18.58 -8.37
N LEU A 91 12.00 -18.61 -7.83
CA LEU A 91 11.68 -19.29 -6.58
C LEU A 91 11.45 -20.78 -6.83
N ASP A 92 12.55 -21.52 -6.94
CA ASP A 92 12.54 -22.97 -7.19
C ASP A 92 12.88 -23.75 -5.93
N LEU A 93 11.84 -24.28 -5.26
CA LEU A 93 12.00 -25.14 -4.09
C LEU A 93 12.16 -26.62 -4.47
N GLY A 94 11.86 -27.01 -5.72
CA GLY A 94 11.99 -28.39 -6.19
C GLY A 94 13.44 -28.86 -6.37
N ARG A 95 14.40 -27.96 -6.16
CA ARG A 95 15.85 -28.27 -6.19
C ARG A 95 16.45 -28.43 -4.80
N LEU A 96 15.62 -28.34 -3.76
CA LEU A 96 16.04 -28.55 -2.38
C LEU A 96 16.20 -30.04 -2.11
N ASN A 97 17.21 -30.40 -1.33
CA ASN A 97 17.42 -31.77 -0.86
C ASN A 97 17.51 -31.71 0.67
N PRO A 98 16.63 -32.40 1.41
CA PRO A 98 15.53 -33.25 0.93
C PRO A 98 14.41 -32.44 0.24
N ASP A 99 13.58 -33.13 -0.57
CA ASP A 99 12.40 -32.56 -1.25
C ASP A 99 11.27 -32.20 -0.25
N GLU A 100 11.52 -32.39 1.04
CA GLU A 100 10.65 -32.03 2.15
C GLU A 100 10.99 -30.63 2.69
N VAL A 101 9.98 -29.77 2.69
CA VAL A 101 10.06 -28.44 3.26
C VAL A 101 9.45 -28.44 4.66
N HIS A 102 10.31 -28.30 5.67
CA HIS A 102 9.93 -28.25 7.08
C HIS A 102 9.80 -26.83 7.65
N SER A 103 9.87 -25.79 6.81
CA SER A 103 9.72 -24.39 7.20
C SER A 103 8.34 -23.85 6.87
N VAL A 104 7.81 -22.94 7.70
CA VAL A 104 6.64 -22.14 7.35
C VAL A 104 7.01 -21.15 6.24
N ILE A 105 6.19 -21.07 5.21
CA ILE A 105 6.36 -20.09 4.12
C ILE A 105 5.11 -19.21 4.07
N SER A 106 5.28 -17.91 4.21
CA SER A 106 4.21 -16.93 4.06
C SER A 106 4.68 -15.81 3.15
N ILE A 107 4.17 -15.79 1.92
CA ILE A 107 4.45 -14.77 0.93
C ILE A 107 3.12 -14.13 0.58
N VAL A 108 2.87 -12.92 1.09
CA VAL A 108 1.55 -12.29 1.10
C VAL A 108 1.58 -10.98 0.31
N ASN A 109 0.53 -10.67 -0.43
CA ASN A 109 0.40 -9.42 -1.20
C ASN A 109 1.63 -9.10 -2.08
N SER A 110 2.32 -10.13 -2.57
CA SER A 110 3.62 -10.00 -3.21
C SER A 110 3.53 -10.29 -4.71
N THR A 111 4.58 -10.00 -5.44
CA THR A 111 4.70 -10.40 -6.86
C THR A 111 5.87 -11.34 -7.01
N VAL A 112 5.64 -12.48 -7.65
CA VAL A 112 6.66 -13.49 -7.96
C VAL A 112 6.70 -13.73 -9.46
N GLN A 113 7.86 -13.55 -10.09
CA GLN A 113 7.95 -13.71 -11.53
C GLN A 113 7.87 -15.17 -11.95
N ASN A 114 8.74 -16.03 -11.40
CA ASN A 114 8.75 -17.47 -11.65
C ASN A 114 8.83 -18.23 -10.33
N ALA A 115 7.97 -19.24 -10.16
CA ALA A 115 8.03 -20.15 -9.04
C ALA A 115 7.85 -21.61 -9.48
N SER A 116 8.61 -22.52 -8.85
CA SER A 116 8.54 -23.96 -9.07
C SER A 116 8.52 -24.66 -7.73
N PHE A 117 7.43 -25.36 -7.46
CA PHE A 117 7.25 -26.20 -6.27
C PHE A 117 7.14 -27.68 -6.65
N ASN A 118 7.64 -28.04 -7.83
CA ASN A 118 7.50 -29.39 -8.38
C ASN A 118 8.16 -30.42 -7.48
N GLU A 119 7.46 -31.53 -7.24
CA GLU A 119 7.94 -32.67 -6.43
C GLU A 119 8.25 -32.31 -4.96
N VAL A 120 7.90 -31.09 -4.51
CA VAL A 120 8.08 -30.66 -3.11
C VAL A 120 6.98 -31.22 -2.23
N SER A 121 7.35 -31.67 -1.03
CA SER A 121 6.42 -32.03 0.04
C SER A 121 6.46 -30.98 1.16
N PHE A 122 5.38 -30.25 1.36
CA PHE A 122 5.27 -29.27 2.45
C PHE A 122 4.72 -29.94 3.70
N GLU A 123 5.52 -29.95 4.77
CA GLU A 123 5.09 -30.47 6.07
C GLU A 123 4.41 -29.41 6.94
N LYS A 124 4.72 -28.15 6.68
CA LYS A 124 4.21 -26.99 7.42
C LYS A 124 3.38 -26.07 6.52
N ASP A 125 2.72 -25.11 7.14
CA ASP A 125 1.86 -24.15 6.48
C ASP A 125 2.57 -23.35 5.39
N VAL A 126 1.85 -23.17 4.27
CA VAL A 126 2.27 -22.38 3.13
C VAL A 126 1.16 -21.41 2.75
N SER A 127 1.44 -20.11 2.78
CA SER A 127 0.49 -19.07 2.38
C SER A 127 1.03 -18.26 1.21
N PHE A 128 0.17 -18.10 0.19
CA PHE A 128 0.42 -17.23 -0.96
C PHE A 128 -0.72 -16.22 -1.13
N TRP A 129 -1.38 -15.82 -0.04
CA TRP A 129 -2.57 -14.97 -0.10
C TRP A 129 -2.28 -13.61 -0.73
N GLY A 130 -3.09 -13.21 -1.71
CA GLY A 130 -2.91 -11.93 -2.43
C GLY A 130 -1.63 -11.87 -3.26
N THR A 131 -0.88 -12.96 -3.40
CA THR A 131 0.37 -12.99 -4.15
C THR A 131 0.11 -13.33 -5.62
N THR A 132 0.64 -12.49 -6.50
CA THR A 132 0.55 -12.68 -7.95
C THR A 132 1.76 -13.46 -8.45
N PHE A 133 1.52 -14.58 -9.12
CA PHE A 133 2.55 -15.32 -9.85
C PHE A 133 2.42 -15.04 -11.35
N CYS A 134 3.49 -14.60 -12.01
CA CYS A 134 3.48 -14.53 -13.47
C CYS A 134 3.58 -15.93 -14.09
N ASN A 135 4.39 -16.81 -13.50
CA ASN A 135 4.53 -18.20 -13.88
C ASN A 135 4.73 -19.07 -12.62
N VAL A 136 3.95 -20.13 -12.47
CA VAL A 136 4.03 -21.04 -11.32
C VAL A 136 3.72 -22.49 -11.70
N SER A 137 4.45 -23.43 -11.09
CA SER A 137 4.20 -24.87 -11.25
C SER A 137 4.16 -25.58 -9.90
N PHE A 138 3.19 -26.48 -9.74
CA PHE A 138 2.97 -27.34 -8.55
C PHE A 138 2.91 -28.83 -8.94
N ASN A 139 3.67 -29.24 -9.96
CA ASN A 139 3.60 -30.59 -10.50
C ASN A 139 4.05 -31.61 -9.45
N LYS A 140 3.18 -32.56 -9.07
CA LYS A 140 3.42 -33.56 -8.02
C LYS A 140 3.80 -32.96 -6.65
N THR A 141 3.44 -31.71 -6.39
CA THR A 141 3.59 -31.12 -5.06
C THR A 141 2.64 -31.81 -4.09
N THR A 142 3.13 -32.11 -2.89
CA THR A 142 2.35 -32.72 -1.82
C THR A 142 2.22 -31.75 -0.65
N PHE A 143 1.01 -31.65 -0.09
CA PHE A 143 0.73 -30.92 1.14
C PHE A 143 0.36 -31.96 2.19
N LEU A 144 1.17 -32.13 3.23
CA LEU A 144 0.89 -33.13 4.27
C LEU A 144 -0.27 -32.68 5.17
N GLU A 145 -0.89 -33.62 5.91
CA GLU A 145 -2.15 -33.42 6.67
C GLU A 145 -2.18 -32.19 7.60
N ASN A 146 -1.02 -31.66 8.00
CA ASN A 146 -0.88 -30.50 8.87
C ASN A 146 -0.50 -29.19 8.15
N SER A 147 -0.54 -29.19 6.81
CA SER A 147 -0.22 -28.00 6.01
C SER A 147 -1.50 -27.39 5.44
N TYR A 148 -1.72 -26.11 5.72
CA TYR A 148 -2.79 -25.34 5.09
C TYR A 148 -2.24 -24.52 3.92
N VAL A 149 -2.99 -24.48 2.83
CA VAL A 149 -2.72 -23.63 1.67
C VAL A 149 -3.78 -22.54 1.59
N PHE A 150 -3.35 -21.28 1.72
CA PHE A 150 -4.21 -20.13 1.54
C PHE A 150 -3.89 -19.44 0.22
N THR A 151 -4.79 -19.59 -0.75
CA THR A 151 -4.77 -18.84 -2.02
C THR A 151 -6.00 -17.93 -2.07
N GLY A 152 -5.81 -16.65 -2.36
CA GLY A 152 -6.91 -15.68 -2.52
C GLY A 152 -6.65 -14.80 -3.73
N ASN A 153 -7.67 -14.63 -4.58
CA ASN A 153 -7.69 -13.66 -5.68
C ASN A 153 -8.20 -12.30 -5.18
#